data_AF-A0A2P7NR99-F1
#
_entry.id   AF-A0A2P7NR99-F1
#
_cell.length_a   1.000
_cell.length_b   1.000
_cell.length_c   1.000
_cell.angle_alpha   90.00
_cell.angle_beta   90.00
_cell.angle_gamma   90.00
#
_symmetry.space_group_name_H-M   'P 1'
#
loop_
_entity.id
_entity.type
_entity.pdbx_description
1 polymer ?
#
loop_
_entity_poly.entity_id
_entity_poly.type
_entity_poly.pdbx_seq_one_letter_code
_entity_poly.pdbx_strand_id
1 'polypeptide(L)'
;MQNKRLSMYGVREVMSFAALLIVLSLLFHVNSVMAHATLVKSEPPRRAALSAPPKQIQLWFNEKIEGSYASVIVEDSNKNLITENIPELVANDPKSVVLILPRIDPGRYTVQYRVMSVDGHVIESKYDFSVKE
;
A
#
# COMPACT_ATOMS: atom_id res chain seq x y z
N MET A 1 11.75 17.63 -69.65
CA MET A 1 12.12 17.82 -68.23
C MET A 1 10.86 17.75 -67.35
N GLN A 2 10.41 16.57 -66.89
CA GLN A 2 9.19 16.54 -66.07
C GLN A 2 9.00 15.33 -65.12
N ASN A 3 10.05 14.61 -64.70
CA ASN A 3 9.88 13.39 -63.89
C ASN A 3 10.59 13.43 -62.52
N LYS A 4 10.55 14.54 -61.78
CA LYS A 4 11.06 14.59 -60.39
C LYS A 4 10.07 15.08 -59.33
N ARG A 5 8.87 15.53 -59.70
CA ARG A 5 7.91 16.09 -58.73
C ARG A 5 7.00 15.06 -58.05
N LEU A 6 6.81 13.87 -58.64
CA LEU A 6 5.92 12.83 -58.11
C LEU A 6 6.50 12.06 -56.89
N SER A 7 7.82 12.06 -56.72
CA SER A 7 8.49 11.39 -55.58
C SER A 7 8.35 12.17 -54.26
N MET A 8 8.26 13.49 -54.33
CA MET A 8 8.28 14.36 -53.14
C MET A 8 6.97 14.34 -52.35
N TYR A 9 5.84 14.11 -53.02
CA TYR A 9 4.52 13.95 -52.38
C TYR A 9 4.41 12.64 -51.61
N GLY A 10 4.88 11.52 -52.19
CA GLY A 10 4.87 10.21 -51.51
C GLY A 10 5.74 10.18 -50.25
N VAL A 11 6.91 10.81 -50.28
CA VAL A 11 7.78 10.92 -49.09
C VAL A 11 7.13 11.79 -48.01
N ARG A 12 6.47 12.89 -48.37
CA ARG A 12 5.76 13.77 -47.42
C ARG A 12 4.58 13.06 -46.75
N GLU A 13 3.77 12.35 -47.53
CA GLU A 13 2.63 11.56 -47.04
C GLU A 13 3.09 10.48 -46.06
N VAL A 14 4.14 9.72 -46.41
CA VAL A 14 4.72 8.68 -45.55
C VAL A 14 5.29 9.26 -44.26
N MET A 15 5.98 10.41 -44.33
CA MET A 15 6.49 11.11 -43.14
C MET A 15 5.36 11.62 -42.25
N SER A 16 4.28 12.18 -42.82
CA SER A 16 3.10 12.61 -42.07
C SER A 16 2.39 11.45 -41.39
N PHE A 17 2.27 10.31 -42.07
CA PHE A 17 1.68 9.11 -41.50
C PHE A 17 2.54 8.51 -40.38
N ALA A 18 3.85 8.46 -40.56
CA ALA A 18 4.80 8.01 -39.54
C ALA A 18 4.78 8.93 -38.31
N ALA A 19 4.74 10.25 -38.51
CA ALA A 19 4.61 11.22 -37.43
C ALA A 19 3.28 11.04 -36.67
N LEU A 20 2.17 10.83 -37.38
CA LEU A 20 0.87 10.58 -36.77
C LEU A 20 0.88 9.30 -35.93
N LEU A 21 1.49 8.21 -36.43
CA LEU A 21 1.62 6.96 -35.70
C LEU A 21 2.50 7.09 -34.45
N ILE A 22 3.58 7.86 -34.52
CA ILE A 22 4.44 8.15 -33.36
C ILE A 22 3.64 8.95 -32.31
N VAL A 23 2.92 9.99 -32.73
CA VAL A 23 2.04 10.77 -31.84
C VAL A 23 0.97 9.88 -31.22
N LEU A 24 0.33 9.00 -32.00
CA LEU A 24 -0.69 8.08 -31.51
C LEU A 24 -0.11 7.08 -30.48
N SER A 25 1.11 6.58 -30.71
CA SER A 25 1.79 5.66 -29.78
C SER A 25 2.13 6.29 -28.43
N LEU A 26 2.43 7.59 -28.40
CA LEU A 26 2.68 8.34 -27.17
C LEU A 26 1.39 8.52 -26.34
N LEU A 27 0.22 8.52 -26.97
CA LEU A 27 -1.08 8.65 -26.29
C LEU A 27 -1.49 7.37 -25.52
N PHE A 28 -0.90 6.22 -25.83
CA PHE A 28 -1.21 4.95 -25.16
C PHE A 28 -0.37 4.65 -23.90
N HIS A 29 0.45 5.60 -23.44
CA HIS A 29 1.16 5.46 -22.17
C HIS A 29 0.21 5.69 -20.98
N VAL A 30 -0.57 4.67 -20.63
CA VAL A 30 -1.28 4.61 -19.34
C VAL A 30 -0.29 4.19 -18.25
N ASN A 31 0.19 5.17 -17.48
CA ASN A 31 0.87 4.88 -16.21
C ASN A 31 -0.18 4.39 -15.21
N SER A 32 -0.17 3.09 -14.89
CA SER A 32 -0.90 2.60 -13.71
C SER A 32 -0.25 3.17 -12.45
N VAL A 33 -0.80 4.26 -11.93
CA VAL A 33 -0.41 4.78 -10.62
C VAL A 33 -1.04 3.88 -9.56
N MET A 34 -0.21 3.15 -8.83
CA MET A 34 -0.61 2.36 -7.66
C MET A 34 -0.80 3.31 -6.48
N ALA A 35 -1.98 3.95 -6.41
CA ALA A 35 -2.27 5.08 -5.51
C ALA A 35 -2.88 4.70 -4.15
N HIS A 36 -2.90 3.42 -3.76
CA HIS A 36 -3.64 2.98 -2.57
C HIS A 36 -2.69 2.47 -1.46
N ALA A 37 -2.94 2.88 -0.22
CA ALA A 37 -2.09 2.58 0.94
C ALA A 37 -2.08 1.10 1.30
N THR A 38 -1.13 0.37 0.75
CA THR A 38 -1.01 -1.06 0.96
C THR A 38 -0.06 -1.33 2.11
N LEU A 39 -0.41 -2.27 3.00
CA LEU A 39 0.49 -2.76 4.04
C LEU A 39 1.68 -3.47 3.39
N VAL A 40 2.90 -2.95 3.62
CA VAL A 40 4.15 -3.52 3.07
C VAL A 40 4.91 -4.36 4.10
N LYS A 41 4.75 -4.07 5.39
CA LYS A 41 5.38 -4.81 6.48
C LYS A 41 4.51 -4.75 7.73
N SER A 42 4.55 -5.82 8.53
CA SER A 42 4.02 -5.82 9.89
C SER A 42 5.03 -6.43 10.86
N GLU A 43 4.99 -5.96 12.09
CA GLU A 43 5.72 -6.50 13.24
C GLU A 43 4.70 -6.66 14.38
N PRO A 44 4.33 -7.89 14.77
CA PRO A 44 4.78 -9.18 14.26
C PRO A 44 4.40 -9.44 12.78
N PRO A 45 5.19 -10.24 12.04
CA PRO A 45 4.84 -10.66 10.68
C PRO A 45 3.54 -11.47 10.63
N ARG A 46 2.82 -11.38 9.51
CA ARG A 46 1.64 -12.23 9.24
C ARG A 46 1.98 -13.71 9.41
N ARG A 47 1.17 -14.42 10.22
CA ARG A 47 1.29 -15.83 10.59
C ARG A 47 2.56 -16.17 11.39
N ALA A 48 3.20 -15.18 12.01
CA ALA A 48 4.34 -15.44 12.89
C ALA A 48 3.93 -16.30 14.10
N ALA A 49 4.87 -17.17 14.52
CA ALA A 49 4.79 -17.93 15.75
C ALA A 49 5.93 -17.51 16.68
N LEU A 50 5.63 -16.54 17.55
CA LEU A 50 6.59 -15.88 18.42
C LEU A 50 6.92 -16.75 19.63
N SER A 51 8.18 -16.74 20.06
CA SER A 51 8.60 -17.36 21.32
C SER A 51 8.37 -16.48 22.54
N ALA A 52 8.06 -15.19 22.34
CA ALA A 52 7.80 -14.24 23.41
C ALA A 52 6.69 -13.26 22.99
N PRO A 53 5.90 -12.75 23.95
CA PRO A 53 4.90 -11.73 23.69
C PRO A 53 5.52 -10.45 23.08
N PRO A 54 4.96 -9.90 21.99
CA PRO A 54 5.38 -8.61 21.46
C PRO A 54 4.91 -7.48 22.39
N LYS A 55 5.66 -6.38 22.42
CA LYS A 55 5.30 -5.17 23.18
C LYS A 55 4.42 -4.21 22.40
N GLN A 56 4.35 -4.39 21.08
CA GLN A 56 3.61 -3.51 20.18
C GLN A 56 3.22 -4.26 18.90
N ILE A 57 2.23 -3.72 18.21
CA ILE A 57 2.01 -3.95 16.80
C ILE A 57 2.55 -2.74 16.05
N GLN A 58 3.37 -2.94 15.03
CA GLN A 58 3.77 -1.89 14.11
C GLN A 58 3.46 -2.28 12.67
N LEU A 59 2.83 -1.36 11.95
CA LEU A 59 2.40 -1.54 10.57
C LEU A 59 3.11 -0.49 9.71
N TRP A 60 3.62 -0.91 8.55
CA TRP A 60 4.21 -0.01 7.55
C TRP A 60 3.44 -0.10 6.25
N PHE A 61 3.23 1.05 5.63
CA PHE A 61 2.52 1.21 4.37
C PHE A 61 3.46 1.75 3.29
N ASN A 62 3.08 1.58 2.02
CA ASN A 62 3.83 2.11 0.87
C ASN A 62 3.71 3.65 0.73
N GLU A 63 2.72 4.26 1.36
CA GLU A 63 2.46 5.71 1.33
C GLU A 63 2.11 6.29 2.69
N LYS A 64 2.01 7.64 2.74
CA LYS A 64 1.65 8.35 3.96
C LYS A 64 0.18 8.10 4.29
N ILE A 65 -0.12 8.00 5.58
CA ILE A 65 -1.48 7.77 6.08
C ILE A 65 -1.92 8.91 7.00
N GLU A 66 -3.23 9.14 7.05
CA GLU A 66 -3.86 10.07 7.97
C GLU A 66 -3.95 9.46 9.36
N GLY A 67 -3.02 9.86 10.24
CA GLY A 67 -2.87 9.28 11.58
C GLY A 67 -4.13 9.33 12.43
N SER A 68 -4.89 10.43 12.36
CA SER A 68 -6.15 10.58 13.09
C SER A 68 -7.26 9.63 12.62
N TYR A 69 -7.11 9.01 11.45
CA TYR A 69 -8.04 7.99 10.92
C TYR A 69 -7.52 6.56 11.13
N ALA A 70 -6.28 6.39 11.60
CA ALA A 70 -5.71 5.07 11.79
C ALA A 70 -6.38 4.36 12.98
N SER A 71 -6.76 3.11 12.76
CA SER A 71 -7.23 2.20 13.79
C SER A 71 -6.47 0.88 13.67
N VAL A 72 -6.04 0.36 14.82
CA VAL A 72 -5.43 -0.96 14.96
C VAL A 72 -6.09 -1.61 16.15
N ILE A 73 -6.66 -2.79 15.94
CA ILE A 73 -7.36 -3.58 16.95
C ILE A 73 -6.66 -4.93 17.05
N VAL A 74 -6.45 -5.40 18.27
CA VAL A 74 -5.93 -6.75 18.52
C VAL A 74 -6.92 -7.51 19.37
N GLU A 75 -7.31 -8.69 18.88
CA GLU A 75 -8.24 -9.60 19.55
C GLU A 75 -7.58 -10.94 19.85
N ASP A 76 -7.98 -11.59 20.94
CA ASP A 76 -7.69 -13.00 21.17
C ASP A 76 -8.61 -13.93 20.35
N SER A 77 -8.44 -15.25 20.51
CA SER A 77 -9.29 -16.25 19.88
C SER A 77 -10.76 -16.22 20.32
N ASN A 78 -11.06 -15.59 21.45
CA ASN A 78 -12.41 -15.43 22.01
C ASN A 78 -13.06 -14.11 21.60
N LYS A 79 -12.40 -13.31 20.74
CA LYS A 79 -12.84 -11.96 20.32
C LYS A 79 -12.80 -10.92 21.43
N ASN A 80 -12.04 -11.15 22.49
CA ASN A 80 -11.77 -10.12 23.49
C ASN A 80 -10.71 -9.15 22.96
N LEU A 81 -10.95 -7.85 23.17
CA LEU A 81 -9.96 -6.82 22.89
C LEU A 81 -8.79 -6.97 23.87
N ILE A 82 -7.57 -6.94 23.32
CA ILE A 82 -6.33 -6.96 24.10
C ILE A 82 -6.04 -5.60 24.74
N THR A 83 -6.47 -4.53 24.08
CA THR A 83 -6.29 -3.15 24.55
C THR A 83 -7.29 -2.22 23.90
N GLU A 84 -7.59 -1.11 24.58
CA GLU A 84 -8.35 0.02 24.05
C GLU A 84 -7.42 1.20 23.64
N ASN A 85 -6.10 1.00 23.67
CA ASN A 85 -5.14 2.00 23.24
C ASN A 85 -5.39 2.44 21.78
N ILE A 86 -5.11 3.70 21.51
CA ILE A 86 -5.20 4.27 20.15
C ILE A 86 -3.82 4.12 19.48
N PRO A 87 -3.74 3.69 18.21
CA PRO A 87 -2.47 3.65 17.50
C PRO A 87 -1.93 5.07 17.24
N GLU A 88 -0.62 5.21 17.29
CA GLU A 88 0.06 6.48 17.04
C GLU A 88 0.86 6.41 15.74
N LEU A 89 0.96 7.55 15.03
CA LEU A 89 1.93 7.69 13.95
C LEU A 89 3.35 7.67 14.51
N VAL A 90 4.24 7.00 13.78
CA VAL A 90 5.67 7.05 14.12
C VAL A 90 6.23 8.41 13.72
N ALA A 91 6.78 9.16 14.67
CA ALA A 91 7.19 10.56 14.49
C ALA A 91 8.10 10.81 13.26
N ASN A 92 8.99 9.88 12.97
CA ASN A 92 9.94 9.98 11.84
C ASN A 92 9.56 9.06 10.65
N ASP A 93 8.38 8.45 10.67
CA ASP A 93 7.88 7.58 9.61
C ASP A 93 6.34 7.75 9.46
N PRO A 94 5.88 8.73 8.67
CA PRO A 94 4.44 9.00 8.47
C PRO A 94 3.73 7.92 7.64
N LYS A 95 4.44 6.85 7.26
CA LYS A 95 3.89 5.66 6.61
C LYS A 95 3.73 4.51 7.59
N SER A 96 3.92 4.75 8.89
CA SER A 96 3.85 3.72 9.91
C SER A 96 3.02 4.16 11.11
N VAL A 97 2.26 3.20 11.63
CA VAL A 97 1.57 3.34 12.92
C VAL A 97 2.03 2.26 13.88
N VAL A 98 2.01 2.60 15.16
CA VAL A 98 2.35 1.71 16.26
C VAL A 98 1.20 1.69 17.26
N LEU A 99 0.82 0.48 17.68
CA LEU A 99 -0.09 0.25 18.79
C LEU A 99 0.68 -0.44 19.92
N ILE A 100 0.77 0.20 21.07
CA ILE A 100 1.40 -0.38 22.25
C ILE A 100 0.48 -1.42 22.87
N LEU A 101 1.02 -2.60 23.14
CA LEU A 101 0.30 -3.70 23.77
C LEU A 101 0.65 -3.82 25.26
N PRO A 102 -0.30 -4.22 26.11
CA PRO A 102 0.01 -4.74 27.43
C PRO A 102 0.77 -6.08 27.30
N ARG A 103 1.18 -6.64 28.43
CA ARG A 103 1.64 -8.04 28.44
C ARG A 103 0.48 -8.94 28.04
N ILE A 104 0.72 -9.81 27.06
CA ILE A 104 -0.26 -10.79 26.58
C ILE A 104 0.23 -12.22 26.85
N ASP A 105 -0.71 -13.14 27.04
CA ASP A 105 -0.43 -14.54 27.30
C ASP A 105 -0.09 -15.32 26.00
N PRO A 106 0.44 -16.55 26.11
CA PRO A 106 0.47 -17.47 24.98
C PRO A 106 -0.91 -17.64 24.35
N GLY A 107 -0.97 -17.68 23.02
CA GLY A 107 -2.26 -17.75 22.31
C GLY A 107 -2.20 -17.32 20.85
N ARG A 108 -3.38 -17.29 20.22
CA ARG A 108 -3.58 -16.78 18.86
C ARG A 108 -4.25 -15.41 18.93
N TYR A 109 -3.76 -14.51 18.08
CA TYR A 109 -4.19 -13.12 18.05
C TYR A 109 -4.50 -12.70 16.62
N THR A 110 -5.60 -11.96 16.46
CA THR A 110 -5.96 -11.31 15.19
C THR A 110 -5.70 -9.82 15.31
N VAL A 111 -4.87 -9.29 14.41
CA VAL A 111 -4.66 -7.86 14.22
C VAL A 111 -5.58 -7.40 13.08
N GLN A 112 -6.45 -6.44 13.35
CA GLN A 112 -7.27 -5.77 12.36
C GLN A 112 -6.80 -4.32 12.26
N TYR A 113 -6.74 -3.76 11.06
CA TYR A 113 -6.39 -2.36 10.88
C TYR A 113 -7.26 -1.69 9.83
N ARG A 114 -7.43 -0.39 10.03
CA ARG A 114 -8.11 0.53 9.12
C ARG A 114 -7.25 1.78 9.00
N VAL A 115 -6.86 2.14 7.80
CA VAL A 115 -6.05 3.35 7.54
C VAL A 115 -6.63 4.11 6.35
N MET A 116 -6.38 5.41 6.30
CA MET A 116 -6.70 6.26 5.16
C MET A 116 -5.40 6.80 4.58
N SER A 117 -5.17 6.61 3.28
CA SER A 117 -4.10 7.30 2.56
C SER A 117 -4.38 8.81 2.49
N VAL A 118 -3.34 9.61 2.30
CA VAL A 118 -3.46 11.06 2.11
C VAL A 118 -4.28 11.47 0.88
N ASP A 119 -4.55 10.54 -0.05
CA ASP A 119 -5.42 10.75 -1.20
C ASP A 119 -6.91 10.45 -0.91
N GLY A 120 -7.24 10.01 0.31
CA GLY A 120 -8.59 9.79 0.80
C GLY A 120 -9.11 8.35 0.74
N HIS A 121 -8.34 7.39 0.20
CA HIS A 121 -8.78 6.00 0.15
C HIS A 121 -8.63 5.29 1.51
N VAL A 122 -9.70 4.64 1.97
CA VAL A 122 -9.70 3.82 3.19
C VAL A 122 -9.40 2.37 2.87
N ILE A 123 -8.51 1.77 3.65
CA ILE A 123 -8.08 0.38 3.50
C ILE A 123 -8.24 -0.33 4.84
N GLU A 124 -8.91 -1.48 4.77
CA GLU A 124 -9.18 -2.35 5.91
C GLU A 124 -8.64 -3.74 5.62
N SER A 125 -7.92 -4.31 6.59
CA SER A 125 -7.48 -5.70 6.50
C SER A 125 -7.21 -6.29 7.86
N LYS A 126 -6.89 -7.59 7.86
CA LYS A 126 -6.50 -8.31 9.07
C LYS A 126 -5.44 -9.36 8.80
N TYR A 127 -4.71 -9.71 9.85
CA TYR A 127 -3.77 -10.81 9.86
C TYR A 127 -3.64 -11.42 11.25
N ASP A 128 -3.18 -12.66 11.31
CA ASP A 128 -3.02 -13.38 12.57
C ASP A 128 -1.54 -13.54 12.93
N PHE A 129 -1.26 -13.62 14.23
CA PHE A 129 0.00 -14.13 14.77
C PHE A 129 -0.28 -15.02 16.00
N SER A 130 0.73 -15.70 16.49
CA SER A 130 0.64 -16.52 17.69
C SER A 130 1.85 -16.33 18.60
N VAL A 131 1.65 -16.55 19.89
CA VAL A 131 2.68 -16.60 20.92
C VAL A 131 2.67 -18.03 21.47
N LYS A 132 3.84 -18.68 21.47
CA LYS A 132 4.00 -20.04 22.00
C LYS A 132 3.90 -20.04 23.52
N GLU A 133 3.50 -21.19 24.05
CA GLU A 133 3.57 -21.49 25.50
C GLU A 133 5.01 -21.48 26.00
#